data_AF-A0A239HYC9-F1
#
_entry.id   AF-A0A239HYC9-F1
#
_cell.length_a   1.000
_cell.length_b   1.000
_cell.length_c   1.000
_cell.angle_alpha   90.00
_cell.angle_beta   90.00
_cell.angle_gamma   90.00
#
_symmetry.space_group_name_H-M   'P 1'
#
loop_
_entity.id
_entity.type
_entity.pdbx_description
1 polymer ?
#
loop_
_entity_poly.entity_id
_entity_poly.type
_entity_poly.pdbx_seq_one_letter_code
_entity_poly.pdbx_strand_id
1 'polypeptide(L)'
;MEAVLLGALGLVWLIVRFGVGIAGLVVALKVRRTAPRAGALLASGFGCKIAAGVLAVLAPIAGWLSLDTDQNSAAIVLTGTLALLSDIVTVAALGLIFAGFLGRLRRPRPAPHVTGLTGAR
;
A
#
# COMPACT_ATOMS: atom_id res chain seq x y z
N MET A 1 -3.96 29.63 -10.60
CA MET A 1 -3.76 28.51 -11.55
C MET A 1 -2.98 27.36 -10.93
N GLU A 2 -1.95 27.61 -10.11
CA GLU A 2 -1.14 26.55 -9.49
C GLU A 2 -1.92 25.62 -8.53
N ALA A 3 -2.84 26.15 -7.72
CA ALA A 3 -3.65 25.34 -6.79
C ALA A 3 -4.53 24.30 -7.49
N VAL A 4 -5.11 24.65 -8.65
CA VAL A 4 -5.92 23.73 -9.47
C VAL A 4 -5.04 22.63 -10.06
N LEU A 5 -3.82 22.98 -10.47
CA LEU A 5 -2.85 22.06 -11.05
C LEU A 5 -2.33 21.07 -10.01
N LEU A 6 -2.03 21.55 -8.80
CA LEU A 6 -1.66 20.72 -7.65
C LEU A 6 -2.81 19.80 -7.21
N GLY A 7 -4.06 20.30 -7.22
CA GLY A 7 -5.24 19.48 -6.95
C GLY A 7 -5.45 18.37 -7.98
N ALA A 8 -5.32 18.68 -9.27
CA ALA A 8 -5.42 17.69 -10.34
C ALA A 8 -4.29 16.63 -10.27
N LEU A 9 -3.06 17.05 -10.01
CA LEU A 9 -1.92 16.15 -9.77
C LEU A 9 -2.17 15.25 -8.55
N GLY A 10 -2.72 15.80 -7.46
CA GLY A 10 -3.10 15.03 -6.28
C GLY A 10 -4.14 13.96 -6.60
N LEU A 11 -5.12 14.27 -7.45
CA LEU A 11 -6.18 13.34 -7.86
C LEU A 11 -5.63 12.23 -8.77
N VAL A 12 -4.76 12.57 -9.73
CA VAL A 12 -4.05 11.59 -10.58
C VAL A 12 -3.18 10.68 -9.72
N TRP A 13 -2.45 11.24 -8.76
CA TRP A 13 -1.61 10.48 -7.84
C TRP A 13 -2.43 9.48 -7.01
N LEU A 14 -3.61 9.90 -6.56
CA LEU A 14 -4.56 9.05 -5.84
C LEU A 14 -5.04 7.86 -6.69
N ILE A 15 -5.42 8.11 -7.94
CA ILE A 15 -5.83 7.05 -8.88
C ILE A 15 -4.69 6.05 -9.09
N VAL A 16 -3.48 6.53 -9.36
CA VAL A 16 -2.29 5.67 -9.51
C VAL A 16 -2.04 4.86 -8.24
N ARG A 17 -2.18 5.48 -7.07
CA ARG A 17 -1.96 4.84 -5.79
C ARG A 17 -2.95 3.72 -5.51
N PHE A 18 -4.24 3.93 -5.76
CA PHE A 18 -5.26 2.88 -5.64
C PHE A 18 -5.08 1.78 -6.69
N GLY A 19 -4.81 2.14 -7.95
CA GLY A 19 -4.57 1.18 -9.03
C GLY A 19 -3.40 0.24 -8.73
N VAL A 20 -2.26 0.80 -8.31
CA VAL A 20 -1.08 0.03 -7.90
C VAL A 20 -1.35 -0.77 -6.62
N GLY A 21 -2.11 -0.22 -5.67
CA GLY A 21 -2.52 -0.90 -4.45
C GLY A 21 -3.33 -2.16 -4.73
N ILE A 22 -4.36 -2.05 -5.56
CA ILE A 22 -5.27 -3.16 -5.93
C ILE A 22 -4.52 -4.19 -6.78
N ALA A 23 -3.77 -3.76 -7.80
CA ALA A 23 -2.97 -4.66 -8.63
C ALA A 23 -1.95 -5.44 -7.79
N GLY A 24 -1.26 -4.75 -6.87
CA GLY A 24 -0.33 -5.36 -5.94
C GLY A 24 -1.00 -6.35 -4.98
N LEU A 25 -2.20 -6.04 -4.49
CA LEU A 25 -2.99 -6.95 -3.66
C LEU A 25 -3.39 -8.23 -4.41
N VAL A 26 -3.82 -8.11 -5.67
CA VAL A 26 -4.16 -9.28 -6.51
C VAL A 26 -2.92 -10.16 -6.72
N VAL A 27 -1.76 -9.57 -6.99
CA VAL A 27 -0.50 -10.31 -7.11
C VAL A 27 -0.13 -10.96 -5.78
N ALA A 28 -0.26 -10.26 -4.65
CA ALA A 28 0.02 -10.80 -3.32
C ALA A 28 -0.86 -12.01 -2.98
N LEU A 29 -2.16 -11.93 -3.31
CA LEU A 29 -3.11 -13.04 -3.13
C LEU A 29 -2.75 -14.23 -4.03
N LYS A 30 -2.31 -14.00 -5.27
CA LYS A 30 -1.77 -15.06 -6.13
C LYS A 30 -0.50 -15.68 -5.53
N VAL A 31 0.44 -14.87 -5.05
CA VAL A 31 1.69 -15.33 -4.43
C VAL A 31 1.41 -16.13 -3.17
N ARG A 32 0.37 -15.79 -2.39
CA ARG A 32 -0.04 -16.52 -1.18
C ARG A 32 -0.33 -18.01 -1.45
N ARG A 33 -0.77 -18.37 -2.66
CA ARG A 33 -0.97 -19.77 -3.07
C ARG A 33 0.35 -20.55 -3.17
N THR A 34 1.46 -19.87 -3.46
CA THR A 34 2.79 -20.47 -3.65
C THR A 34 3.74 -20.26 -2.47
N ALA A 35 3.56 -19.19 -1.71
CA ALA A 35 4.38 -18.81 -0.57
C ALA A 35 3.48 -18.13 0.48
N PRO A 36 2.86 -18.89 1.40
CA PRO A 36 1.78 -18.39 2.25
C PRO A 36 2.21 -17.25 3.18
N ARG A 37 3.44 -17.30 3.72
CA ARG A 37 3.99 -16.26 4.61
C ARG A 37 4.35 -14.97 3.85
N ALA A 38 5.03 -15.10 2.71
CA ALA A 38 5.40 -13.93 1.89
C ALA A 38 4.17 -13.26 1.26
N GLY A 39 3.21 -14.06 0.77
CA GLY A 39 1.96 -13.54 0.22
C GLY A 39 1.07 -12.86 1.27
N ALA A 40 1.06 -13.34 2.53
CA ALA A 40 0.34 -12.67 3.61
C ALA A 40 0.93 -11.29 3.96
N LEU A 41 2.26 -11.17 4.03
CA LEU A 41 2.95 -9.89 4.27
C LEU A 41 2.74 -8.89 3.13
N LEU A 42 2.78 -9.37 1.87
CA LEU A 42 2.48 -8.53 0.72
C LEU A 42 1.01 -8.08 0.75
N ALA A 43 0.07 -8.97 1.07
CA ALA A 43 -1.35 -8.64 1.10
C ALA A 43 -1.68 -7.64 2.23
N SER A 44 -1.09 -7.80 3.41
CA SER A 44 -1.24 -6.84 4.50
C SER A 44 -0.58 -5.50 4.17
N GLY A 45 0.60 -5.50 3.54
CA GLY A 45 1.27 -4.29 3.09
C GLY A 45 0.47 -3.51 2.04
N PHE A 46 -0.05 -4.18 1.01
CA PHE A 46 -0.91 -3.54 0.01
C PHE A 46 -2.27 -3.11 0.58
N GLY A 47 -2.87 -3.89 1.47
CA GLY A 47 -4.08 -3.48 2.19
C GLY A 47 -3.86 -2.21 3.04
N CYS A 48 -2.74 -2.14 3.75
CA CYS A 48 -2.32 -0.97 4.52
C CYS A 48 -2.09 0.26 3.62
N LYS A 49 -1.50 0.07 2.43
CA LYS A 49 -1.32 1.14 1.43
C LYS A 49 -2.65 1.70 0.90
N ILE A 50 -3.64 0.83 0.69
CA ILE A 50 -5.01 1.22 0.29
C ILE A 50 -5.67 2.01 1.43
N ALA A 51 -5.58 1.54 2.68
CA ALA A 51 -6.12 2.25 3.83
C ALA A 51 -5.49 3.65 4.01
N ALA A 52 -4.17 3.79 3.84
CA ALA A 52 -3.49 5.09 3.84
C ALA A 52 -4.02 6.02 2.73
N GLY A 53 -4.29 5.47 1.53
CA GLY A 53 -4.90 6.21 0.44
C GLY A 53 -6.29 6.73 0.78
N VAL A 54 -7.12 5.91 1.44
CA VAL A 54 -8.45 6.33 1.91
C VAL A 54 -8.34 7.44 2.97
N LEU A 55 -7.44 7.30 3.94
CA LEU A 55 -7.16 8.33 4.95
C LEU A 55 -6.70 9.66 4.33
N ALA A 56 -5.87 9.60 3.27
CA ALA A 56 -5.39 10.79 2.57
C ALA A 56 -6.51 11.54 1.81
N VAL A 57 -7.58 10.84 1.39
CA VAL A 57 -8.77 11.47 0.79
C VAL A 57 -9.70 12.01 1.87
N LEU A 58 -9.86 11.29 2.97
CA LEU A 58 -10.74 11.68 4.06
C LEU A 58 -10.22 12.88 4.85
N ALA A 59 -8.90 13.06 4.97
CA ALA A 59 -8.28 14.18 5.66
C ALA A 59 -8.73 15.57 5.14
N PRO A 60 -8.64 15.87 3.82
CA PRO A 60 -9.15 17.13 3.29
C PRO A 60 -10.69 17.22 3.38
N ILE A 61 -11.44 16.14 3.19
CA ILE A 61 -12.92 16.17 3.32
C ILE A 61 -13.35 16.53 4.75
N ALA A 62 -12.69 15.98 5.76
CA ALA A 62 -12.94 16.31 7.16
C ALA A 62 -12.57 17.77 7.48
N GLY A 63 -11.49 18.28 6.88
CA GLY A 63 -11.13 19.70 6.98
C GLY A 63 -12.18 20.63 6.36
N TRP A 64 -12.71 20.27 5.20
CA TRP A 64 -13.78 21.02 4.52
C TRP A 64 -15.10 21.01 5.32
N LEU A 65 -15.49 19.86 5.89
CA LEU A 65 -16.68 19.74 6.74
C LEU A 65 -16.55 20.51 8.07
N SER A 66 -15.33 20.68 8.58
CA SER A 66 -15.08 21.38 9.84
C SER A 66 -14.89 22.89 9.67
N LEU A 67 -14.62 23.38 8.45
CA LEU A 67 -14.53 24.82 8.12
C LEU A 67 -15.88 25.55 8.20
N ASP A 68 -16.99 24.81 8.17
CA ASP A 68 -18.36 25.35 8.32
C ASP A 68 -18.76 25.58 9.80
N THR A 69 -17.85 25.28 10.73
CA THR A 69 -18.02 25.51 12.16
C THR A 69 -16.93 26.46 12.64
N ASP A 70 -17.26 27.42 13.52
CA ASP A 70 -16.35 28.47 14.02
C ASP A 70 -15.06 27.96 14.74
N GLN A 71 -14.83 26.64 14.78
CA GLN A 71 -13.68 25.96 15.36
C GLN A 71 -12.58 25.66 14.34
N ASN A 72 -12.07 26.69 13.65
CA ASN A 72 -10.96 26.57 12.69
C ASN A 72 -9.72 25.86 13.27
N SER A 73 -9.43 26.02 14.56
CA SER A 73 -8.29 25.37 15.22
C SER A 73 -8.43 23.84 15.29
N ALA A 74 -9.64 23.32 15.48
CA ALA A 74 -9.89 21.88 15.55
C ALA A 74 -9.76 21.22 14.16
N ALA A 75 -10.24 21.89 13.12
CA ALA A 75 -10.14 21.45 11.73
C ALA A 75 -8.67 21.27 11.27
N ILE A 76 -7.80 22.22 11.63
CA ILE A 76 -6.38 22.21 11.26
C ILE A 76 -5.64 21.08 11.99
N VAL A 77 -5.92 20.87 13.28
CA VAL A 77 -5.32 19.78 14.06
C VAL A 77 -5.78 18.41 13.55
N LEU A 78 -7.06 18.26 13.19
CA LEU A 78 -7.62 17.02 12.66
C LEU A 78 -7.04 16.66 11.29
N THR A 79 -6.98 17.63 10.38
CA THR A 79 -6.37 17.42 9.05
C THR A 79 -4.88 17.10 9.14
N GLY A 80 -4.13 17.80 10.00
CA GLY A 80 -2.71 17.52 10.23
C GLY A 80 -2.44 16.14 10.85
N THR A 81 -3.25 15.72 11.83
CA THR A 81 -3.13 14.39 12.45
C THR A 81 -3.49 13.26 11.50
N LEU A 82 -4.53 13.42 10.67
CA LEU A 82 -4.89 12.45 9.63
C LEU A 82 -3.81 12.33 8.55
N ALA A 83 -3.17 13.45 8.19
CA ALA A 83 -2.03 13.44 7.26
C ALA A 83 -0.83 12.66 7.84
N LEU A 84 -0.45 12.94 9.08
CA LEU A 84 0.62 12.20 9.79
C LEU A 84 0.32 10.71 9.90
N LEU A 85 -0.92 10.35 10.24
CA LEU A 85 -1.36 8.95 10.29
C LEU A 85 -1.24 8.29 8.91
N SER A 86 -1.66 8.98 7.84
CA SER A 86 -1.52 8.46 6.48
C SER A 86 -0.06 8.20 6.10
N ASP A 87 0.86 9.08 6.48
CA ASP A 87 2.30 8.91 6.23
C ASP A 87 2.87 7.71 7.01
N ILE A 88 2.56 7.59 8.30
CA ILE A 88 3.01 6.44 9.13
C ILE A 88 2.52 5.12 8.53
N VAL A 89 1.24 5.06 8.16
CA VAL A 89 0.63 3.87 7.55
C VAL A 89 1.28 3.57 6.18
N THR A 90 1.66 4.61 5.43
CA THR A 90 2.38 4.46 4.15
C THR A 90 3.76 3.83 4.35
N VAL A 91 4.53 4.31 5.35
CA VAL A 91 5.86 3.78 5.66
C VAL A 91 5.77 2.33 6.15
N ALA A 92 4.80 2.03 7.03
CA ALA A 92 4.56 0.67 7.51
C ALA A 92 4.19 -0.29 6.36
N ALA A 93 3.33 0.16 5.42
CA ALA A 93 2.97 -0.59 4.23
C ALA A 93 4.19 -0.92 3.35
N LEU A 94 5.09 0.04 3.15
CA LEU A 94 6.34 -0.18 2.41
C LEU A 94 7.23 -1.21 3.09
N GLY A 95 7.35 -1.15 4.42
CA GLY A 95 8.11 -2.12 5.22
C GLY A 95 7.57 -3.55 5.07
N LEU A 96 6.25 -3.73 5.13
CA LEU A 96 5.60 -5.02 4.95
C LEU A 96 5.78 -5.58 3.52
N ILE A 97 5.66 -4.71 2.51
CA ILE A 97 5.89 -5.09 1.12
C ILE A 97 7.34 -5.55 0.96
N PHE A 98 8.30 -4.77 1.46
CA PHE A 98 9.73 -5.08 1.39
C PHE A 98 10.08 -6.38 2.12
N ALA A 99 9.55 -6.59 3.33
CA ALA A 99 9.72 -7.83 4.08
C ALA A 99 9.14 -9.05 3.34
N GLY A 100 7.99 -8.89 2.68
CA GLY A 100 7.40 -9.92 1.82
C GLY A 100 8.29 -10.28 0.62
N PHE A 101 8.92 -9.28 -0.02
CA PHE A 101 9.89 -9.51 -1.10
C PHE A 101 11.17 -10.19 -0.61
N LEU A 102 11.76 -9.72 0.49
CA LEU A 102 12.95 -10.32 1.10
C LEU A 102 12.73 -11.77 1.55
N GLY A 103 11.55 -12.07 2.11
CA GLY A 103 11.18 -13.43 2.50
C GLY A 103 11.10 -14.40 1.32
N ARG A 104 10.77 -13.89 0.12
CA ARG A 104 10.80 -14.68 -1.12
C ARG A 104 12.22 -14.84 -1.67
N LEU A 105 13.02 -13.78 -1.64
CA LEU A 105 14.42 -13.80 -2.12
C LEU A 105 15.33 -14.68 -1.25
N ARG A 106 15.07 -14.78 0.06
CA ARG A 106 15.81 -15.66 0.99
C ARG A 106 15.39 -17.13 0.93
N ARG A 107 14.26 -17.44 0.29
CA ARG A 107 13.85 -18.82 -0.01
C ARG A 107 13.79 -18.99 -1.53
N PRO A 108 14.92 -18.84 -2.25
CA PRO A 108 14.96 -19.33 -3.61
C PRO A 108 14.65 -20.83 -3.52
N ARG A 109 13.67 -21.24 -4.32
CA ARG A 109 13.17 -22.62 -4.41
C ARG A 109 14.37 -23.59 -4.37
N PRO A 110 14.36 -24.66 -3.55
CA PRO A 110 15.33 -25.73 -3.76
C PRO A 110 15.19 -26.16 -5.22
N ALA A 111 16.31 -26.09 -5.94
CA ALA A 111 16.37 -26.40 -7.36
C ALA A 111 15.66 -27.75 -7.62
N PRO A 112 14.95 -27.90 -8.76
CA PRO A 112 14.36 -29.18 -9.11
C PRO A 112 15.45 -30.25 -9.01
N HIS A 113 15.23 -31.27 -8.18
CA HIS A 113 16.14 -32.40 -8.10
C HIS A 113 16.27 -32.98 -9.51
N VAL A 114 17.48 -32.91 -10.04
CA VAL A 114 17.90 -33.60 -11.26
C VAL A 114 18.03 -35.08 -10.91
N THR A 115 16.93 -35.72 -10.56
CA THR A 115 16.83 -37.17 -10.40
C THR A 115 16.05 -37.68 -11.59
N GLY A 116 16.77 -37.97 -12.69
CA GLY A 116 16.15 -38.47 -13.91
C GLY A 116 17.06 -38.69 -15.11
N LEU A 117 18.39 -38.74 -14.96
CA LEU A 117 19.31 -39.14 -16.04
C LEU A 117 20.02 -40.49 -15.80
N THR A 118 19.59 -41.26 -14.80
CA THR A 118 19.97 -42.68 -14.67
C THR A 118 18.76 -43.54 -14.99
N GLY A 119 18.62 -43.93 -16.26
CA GLY A 119 17.52 -44.78 -16.70
C GLY A 119 17.30 -44.88 -18.21
N ALA A 120 18.34 -44.72 -19.03
CA ALA A 120 18.33 -45.27 -20.39
C ALA A 120 19.55 -46.20 -20.49
N ARG A 121 19.24 -47.41 -20.96
CA ARG A 121 20.05 -48.63 -20.97
C ARG A 121 21.46 -48.47 -21.52
#